data_AF-A0A402D130-F1
#
_entry.id   AF-A0A402D130-F1
#
_cell.length_a   1.000
_cell.length_b   1.000
_cell.length_c   1.000
_cell.angle_alpha   90.00
_cell.angle_beta   90.00
_cell.angle_gamma   90.00
#
_symmetry.space_group_name_H-M   'P 1'
#
loop_
_entity.id
_entity.type
_entity.pdbx_description
1 polymer ?
#
loop_
_entity_poly.entity_id
_entity_poly.type
_entity_poly.pdbx_seq_one_letter_code
_entity_poly.pdbx_strand_id
1 'polypeptide(L)'
;MQRSYRYIGSEDLANFRSERQCVLQPQDVLSWIGKTAQRLENHTIVATFVIDVAGALWIADRRSEHVACAAGRRVLSAGEMTFAVDHKDVSVTEVTNQSLGYCPEPESWPAVADALARAGIPSPTGFTCAYTIRLCETCGTKNIIKDGVYECGVCESVLSAEWNLDPSRT
;
A
#
# COMPACT_ATOMS: atom_id res chain seq x y z
N MET A 1 -3.53 -15.88 11.18
CA MET A 1 -2.40 -14.98 11.46
C MET A 1 -2.08 -14.25 10.17
N GLN A 2 -2.03 -12.91 10.17
CA GLN A 2 -1.85 -12.13 8.93
C GLN A 2 -0.37 -12.03 8.56
N ARG A 3 -0.04 -12.11 7.26
CA ARG A 3 1.35 -11.99 6.76
C ARG A 3 1.84 -10.54 6.95
N SER A 4 3.08 -10.38 7.43
CA SER A 4 3.78 -9.10 7.41
C SER A 4 4.75 -9.05 6.22
N TYR A 5 4.82 -7.92 5.53
CA TYR A 5 5.69 -7.69 4.38
C TYR A 5 6.88 -6.82 4.79
N ARG A 6 8.09 -7.25 4.40
CA ARG A 6 9.33 -6.46 4.55
C ARG A 6 9.50 -5.57 3.32
N TYR A 7 10.21 -4.45 3.49
CA TYR A 7 10.71 -3.69 2.37
C TYR A 7 11.76 -4.49 1.57
N ILE A 8 11.62 -4.50 0.25
CA ILE A 8 12.42 -5.27 -0.73
C ILE A 8 12.92 -4.38 -1.89
N GLY A 9 12.80 -3.06 -1.74
CA GLY A 9 13.37 -2.09 -2.68
C GLY A 9 14.81 -1.72 -2.33
N SER A 10 15.35 -0.70 -2.99
CA SER A 10 16.72 -0.24 -2.78
C SER A 10 16.91 0.43 -1.42
N GLU A 11 18.06 0.21 -0.78
CA GLU A 11 18.39 0.79 0.54
C GLU A 11 18.42 2.33 0.52
N ASP A 12 18.77 2.94 -0.61
CA ASP A 12 18.78 4.39 -0.79
C ASP A 12 17.43 5.03 -0.46
N LEU A 13 16.34 4.34 -0.80
CA LEU A 13 14.98 4.81 -0.55
C LEU A 13 14.54 4.61 0.91
N ALA A 14 15.13 3.62 1.61
CA ALA A 14 14.75 3.28 2.98
C ALA A 14 15.11 4.38 4.00
N ASN A 15 16.08 5.24 3.67
CA ASN A 15 16.54 6.32 4.55
C ASN A 15 15.72 7.62 4.41
N PHE A 16 14.83 7.71 3.42
CA PHE A 16 13.99 8.89 3.24
C PHE A 16 12.95 8.99 4.35
N ARG A 17 12.73 10.23 4.81
CA ARG A 17 11.65 10.57 5.73
C ARG A 17 10.53 11.23 4.95
N SER A 18 9.30 10.82 5.26
CA SER A 18 8.09 11.43 4.72
C SER A 18 7.30 12.06 5.86
N GLU A 19 6.68 13.20 5.58
CA GLU A 19 5.65 13.75 6.47
C GLU A 19 4.41 12.86 6.37
N ARG A 20 4.23 12.03 7.40
CA ARG A 20 3.17 11.03 7.49
C ARG A 20 2.19 11.35 8.61
N GLN A 21 0.94 10.96 8.42
CA GLN A 21 -0.13 11.11 9.41
C GLN A 21 -0.68 9.73 9.80
N CYS A 22 -0.82 9.50 11.11
CA CYS A 22 -1.61 8.37 11.61
C CYS A 22 -3.09 8.72 11.51
N VAL A 23 -3.90 7.83 10.93
CA VAL A 23 -5.33 8.05 10.73
C VAL A 23 -6.10 7.19 11.73
N LEU A 24 -6.63 7.84 12.76
CA LEU A 24 -7.48 7.24 13.79
C LEU A 24 -8.95 7.63 13.61
N GLN A 25 -9.22 8.62 12.77
CA GLN A 25 -10.53 9.24 12.57
C GLN A 25 -10.51 10.13 11.31
N PRO A 26 -11.67 10.48 10.72
CA PRO A 26 -11.74 11.21 9.44
C PRO A 26 -10.99 12.56 9.46
N GLN A 27 -11.04 13.28 10.58
CA GLN A 27 -10.38 14.58 10.73
C GLN A 27 -8.85 14.51 10.69
N ASP A 28 -8.24 13.34 10.90
CA ASP A 28 -6.80 13.20 10.74
C ASP A 28 -6.40 13.34 9.26
N VAL A 29 -7.25 12.84 8.34
CA VAL A 29 -7.08 13.02 6.90
C VAL A 29 -7.22 14.50 6.53
N LEU A 30 -8.26 15.18 7.03
CA LEU A 30 -8.46 16.62 6.81
C LEU A 30 -7.30 17.46 7.37
N SER A 31 -6.82 17.09 8.56
CA SER A 31 -5.68 17.74 9.21
C SER A 31 -4.40 17.55 8.39
N TRP A 32 -4.17 16.35 7.86
CA TRP A 32 -3.05 16.07 6.98
C TRP A 32 -3.11 16.89 5.69
N ILE A 33 -4.27 16.95 5.01
CA ILE A 33 -4.49 17.78 3.81
C ILE A 33 -4.15 19.24 4.10
N GLY A 34 -4.65 19.78 5.22
CA GLY A 34 -4.41 21.17 5.61
C GLY A 34 -2.94 21.45 5.96
N LYS A 35 -2.30 20.57 6.75
CA LYS A 35 -0.90 20.73 7.18
C LYS A 35 0.09 20.65 6.02
N THR A 36 -0.13 19.73 5.10
CA THR A 36 0.76 19.48 3.96
C THR A 36 0.37 20.26 2.71
N ALA A 37 -0.64 21.14 2.81
CA ALA A 37 -1.17 21.95 1.73
C ALA A 37 -1.52 21.13 0.47
N GLN A 38 -2.04 19.92 0.66
CA GLN A 38 -2.41 19.06 -0.46
C GLN A 38 -3.58 19.65 -1.22
N ARG A 39 -3.53 19.51 -2.54
CA ARG A 39 -4.58 19.98 -3.42
C ARG A 39 -5.57 18.86 -3.70
N LEU A 40 -6.84 19.12 -3.41
CA LEU A 40 -7.93 18.26 -3.87
C LEU A 40 -8.15 18.45 -5.37
N GLU A 41 -8.34 17.35 -6.08
CA GLU A 41 -8.78 17.33 -7.47
C GLU A 41 -10.16 16.68 -7.51
N ASN A 42 -11.18 17.42 -7.97
CA ASN A 42 -12.58 16.96 -7.99
C ASN A 42 -13.05 16.39 -6.63
N HIS A 43 -12.76 17.10 -5.53
CA HIS A 43 -13.07 16.66 -4.17
C HIS A 43 -12.38 15.35 -3.73
N THR A 44 -11.32 14.93 -4.43
CA THR A 44 -10.57 13.73 -4.10
C THR A 44 -9.09 14.01 -3.93
N ILE A 45 -8.42 13.11 -3.21
CA ILE A 45 -6.98 13.08 -3.08
C ILE A 45 -6.47 11.65 -2.98
N VAL A 46 -5.38 11.37 -3.70
CA VAL A 46 -4.68 10.10 -3.60
C VAL A 46 -3.55 10.23 -2.58
N ALA A 47 -3.45 9.26 -1.67
CA ALA A 47 -2.40 9.17 -0.69
C ALA A 47 -1.64 7.84 -0.81
N THR A 48 -0.34 7.89 -0.52
CA THR A 48 0.43 6.69 -0.19
C THR A 48 -0.02 6.23 1.17
N PHE A 49 -0.38 4.95 1.33
CA PHE A 49 -0.73 4.39 2.62
C PHE A 49 0.09 3.16 2.98
N VAL A 50 0.21 2.93 4.30
CA VAL A 50 0.63 1.65 4.87
C VAL A 50 -0.23 1.30 6.07
N ILE A 51 -0.46 0.00 6.27
CA ILE A 51 -0.95 -0.53 7.54
C ILE A 51 0.24 -1.11 8.28
N ASP A 52 0.59 -0.54 9.43
CA ASP A 52 1.73 -1.06 10.20
C ASP A 52 1.39 -2.40 10.89
N VAL A 53 2.40 -3.03 11.50
CA VAL A 53 2.22 -4.31 12.21
C VAL A 53 1.30 -4.25 13.43
N ALA A 54 1.00 -3.05 13.93
CA ALA A 54 0.01 -2.84 14.98
C ALA A 54 -1.41 -2.61 14.42
N GLY A 55 -1.56 -2.60 13.09
CA GLY A 55 -2.82 -2.33 12.40
C GLY A 55 -3.15 -0.85 12.24
N ALA A 56 -2.24 0.07 12.56
CA ALA A 56 -2.51 1.49 12.38
C ALA A 56 -2.39 1.89 10.89
N LEU A 57 -3.36 2.68 10.41
CA LEU A 57 -3.31 3.30 9.09
C LEU A 57 -2.42 4.53 9.15
N TRP A 58 -1.39 4.56 8.31
CA TRP A 58 -0.54 5.71 8.08
C TRP A 58 -0.68 6.16 6.63
N ILE A 59 -0.80 7.47 6.43
CA ILE A 59 -0.86 8.09 5.10
C ILE A 59 0.28 9.10 4.92
N ALA A 60 0.67 9.32 3.67
CA ALA A 60 1.64 10.30 3.24
C ALA A 60 1.28 10.85 1.85
N ASP A 61 1.98 11.89 1.40
CA ASP A 61 1.89 12.39 0.02
C ASP A 61 2.06 11.23 -0.97
N ARG A 62 1.24 11.18 -2.04
CA ARG A 62 1.29 10.14 -3.07
C ARG A 62 2.69 9.91 -3.64
N ARG A 63 3.50 10.97 -3.76
CA ARG A 63 4.87 10.91 -4.27
C ARG A 63 5.88 10.43 -3.22
N SER A 64 5.45 10.23 -1.98
CA SER A 64 6.27 9.59 -0.95
C SER A 64 6.34 8.10 -1.20
N GLU A 65 7.56 7.56 -1.09
CA GLU A 65 7.79 6.12 -1.08
C GLU A 65 7.07 5.44 0.11
N HIS A 66 6.51 4.25 -0.12
CA HIS A 66 5.85 3.47 0.94
C HIS A 66 6.79 3.19 2.12
N VAL A 67 8.09 3.01 1.87
CA VAL A 67 9.09 2.73 2.92
C VAL A 67 9.29 3.94 3.83
N ALA A 68 9.26 5.15 3.28
CA ALA A 68 9.31 6.38 4.06
C ALA A 68 8.03 6.53 4.90
N CYS A 69 6.86 6.23 4.31
CA CYS A 69 5.59 6.19 5.04
C CYS A 69 5.61 5.13 6.18
N ALA A 70 6.19 3.96 5.95
CA ALA A 70 6.36 2.91 6.97
C ALA A 70 7.46 3.20 8.00
N ALA A 71 8.27 4.25 7.81
CA ALA A 71 9.49 4.50 8.56
C ALA A 71 10.45 3.29 8.54
N GLY A 72 10.60 2.65 7.38
CA GLY A 72 11.48 1.49 7.18
C GLY A 72 10.97 0.17 7.79
N ARG A 73 9.80 0.16 8.42
CA ARG A 73 9.29 -1.02 9.15
C ARG A 73 8.54 -1.99 8.25
N ARG A 74 8.30 -3.19 8.77
CA ARG A 74 7.35 -4.15 8.18
C ARG A 74 5.94 -3.58 8.20
N VAL A 75 5.11 -4.03 7.26
CA VAL A 75 3.71 -3.60 7.10
C VAL A 75 2.80 -4.82 6.95
N LEU A 76 1.52 -4.68 7.30
CA LEU A 76 0.47 -5.66 6.98
C LEU A 76 -0.11 -5.42 5.57
N SER A 77 -0.08 -4.18 5.09
CA SER A 77 -0.47 -3.81 3.73
C SER A 77 0.15 -2.46 3.35
N ALA A 78 0.25 -2.16 2.07
CA ALA A 78 0.79 -0.92 1.51
C ALA A 78 0.25 -0.70 0.09
N GLY A 79 0.04 0.55 -0.30
CA GLY A 79 -0.42 0.88 -1.65
C GLY A 79 -0.84 2.33 -1.79
N GLU A 80 -1.77 2.59 -2.71
CA GLU A 80 -2.39 3.90 -2.90
C GLU A 80 -3.87 3.85 -2.47
N MET A 81 -4.37 4.96 -1.93
CA MET A 81 -5.75 5.10 -1.49
C MET A 81 -6.29 6.47 -1.91
N THR A 82 -7.47 6.50 -2.52
CA THR A 82 -8.16 7.72 -2.90
C THR A 82 -9.22 8.05 -1.85
N PHE A 83 -9.07 9.20 -1.20
CA PHE A 83 -10.06 9.77 -0.30
C PHE A 83 -10.96 10.72 -1.08
N ALA A 84 -12.28 10.55 -0.97
CA ALA A 84 -13.25 11.59 -1.29
C ALA A 84 -13.53 12.42 -0.05
N VAL A 85 -13.50 13.74 -0.21
CA VAL A 85 -13.64 14.72 0.86
C VAL A 85 -14.78 15.67 0.52
N ASP A 86 -15.85 15.59 1.30
CA ASP A 86 -16.98 16.53 1.21
C ASP A 86 -17.14 17.22 2.57
N HIS A 87 -16.78 18.51 2.64
CA HIS A 87 -16.74 19.28 3.87
C HIS A 87 -15.93 18.61 5.00
N LYS A 88 -16.61 17.90 5.91
CA LYS A 88 -16.02 17.18 7.05
C LYS A 88 -16.10 15.66 6.89
N ASP A 89 -16.82 15.19 5.88
CA ASP A 89 -17.00 13.79 5.60
C ASP A 89 -15.85 13.29 4.72
N VAL A 90 -15.28 12.16 5.13
CA VAL A 90 -14.19 11.50 4.42
C VAL A 90 -14.60 10.06 4.17
N SER A 91 -14.46 9.62 2.92
CA SER A 91 -14.67 8.23 2.53
C SER A 91 -13.54 7.79 1.60
N VAL A 92 -13.35 6.49 1.48
CA VAL A 92 -12.40 5.91 0.54
C VAL A 92 -13.15 5.43 -0.69
N THR A 93 -12.77 5.93 -1.86
CA THR A 93 -13.40 5.56 -3.14
C THR A 93 -12.58 4.53 -3.90
N GLU A 94 -11.26 4.55 -3.75
CA GLU A 94 -10.36 3.62 -4.41
C GLU A 94 -9.24 3.17 -3.48
N VAL A 95 -8.84 1.90 -3.59
CA VAL A 95 -7.70 1.34 -2.87
C VAL A 95 -6.99 0.33 -3.75
N THR A 96 -5.68 0.46 -3.86
CA THR A 96 -4.82 -0.54 -4.50
C THR A 96 -3.80 -1.06 -3.50
N ASN A 97 -3.32 -2.29 -3.71
CA ASN A 97 -2.16 -2.83 -3.01
C ASN A 97 -0.86 -2.61 -3.81
N GLN A 98 -0.83 -1.57 -4.66
CA GLN A 98 0.28 -1.30 -5.56
C GLN A 98 1.46 -0.69 -4.81
N SER A 99 2.34 -1.55 -4.29
CA SER A 99 3.63 -1.16 -3.73
C SER A 99 4.73 -2.04 -4.29
N LEU A 100 5.68 -1.47 -5.04
CA LEU A 100 6.85 -2.19 -5.55
C LEU A 100 7.93 -2.41 -4.48
N GLY A 101 7.84 -1.65 -3.38
CA GLY A 101 8.73 -1.74 -2.23
C GLY A 101 8.33 -2.81 -1.22
N TYR A 102 7.05 -3.16 -1.11
CA TYR A 102 6.56 -4.18 -0.17
C TYR A 102 5.83 -5.36 -0.83
N CYS A 103 5.23 -5.14 -2.00
CA CYS A 103 4.49 -6.13 -2.78
C CYS A 103 3.49 -6.96 -1.94
N PRO A 104 2.57 -6.34 -1.19
CA PRO A 104 1.59 -7.07 -0.40
C PRO A 104 0.59 -7.82 -1.29
N GLU A 105 0.19 -9.03 -0.90
CA GLU A 105 -0.79 -9.82 -1.65
C GLU A 105 -2.23 -9.29 -1.44
N PRO A 106 -3.19 -9.62 -2.32
CA PRO A 106 -4.60 -9.26 -2.15
C PRO A 106 -5.19 -9.68 -0.79
N GLU A 107 -4.69 -10.78 -0.22
CA GLU A 107 -5.05 -11.29 1.12
C GLU A 107 -4.65 -10.33 2.26
N SER A 108 -3.92 -9.26 1.97
CA SER A 108 -3.67 -8.16 2.91
C SER A 108 -4.89 -7.26 3.15
N TRP A 109 -5.93 -7.33 2.30
CA TRP A 109 -7.12 -6.48 2.39
C TRP A 109 -7.75 -6.38 3.79
N PRO A 110 -7.92 -7.47 4.57
CA PRO A 110 -8.52 -7.38 5.90
C PRO A 110 -7.81 -6.39 6.83
N ALA A 111 -6.49 -6.21 6.73
CA ALA A 111 -5.78 -5.21 7.53
C ALA A 111 -6.21 -3.78 7.19
N VAL A 112 -6.46 -3.52 5.91
CA VAL A 112 -6.93 -2.22 5.40
C VAL A 112 -8.36 -1.97 5.86
N ALA A 113 -9.24 -2.94 5.64
CA ALA A 113 -10.64 -2.87 6.06
C ALA A 113 -10.78 -2.62 7.56
N ASP A 114 -10.05 -3.38 8.39
CA ASP A 114 -10.07 -3.23 9.84
C ASP A 114 -9.55 -1.86 10.29
N ALA A 115 -8.51 -1.33 9.64
CA ALA A 115 -7.96 -0.02 9.98
C ALA A 115 -8.92 1.12 9.61
N LEU A 116 -9.55 1.05 8.43
CA LEU A 116 -10.57 2.01 8.00
C LEU A 116 -11.82 1.95 8.90
N ALA A 117 -12.26 0.74 9.27
CA ALA A 117 -13.36 0.55 10.20
C ALA A 117 -13.07 1.13 11.58
N ARG A 118 -11.86 0.91 12.14
CA ARG A 118 -11.43 1.54 13.39
C ARG A 118 -11.40 3.06 13.31
N ALA A 119 -11.01 3.60 12.14
CA ALA A 119 -11.00 5.03 11.89
C ALA A 119 -12.39 5.61 11.58
N GLY A 120 -13.45 4.79 11.51
CA GLY A 120 -14.79 5.26 11.15
C GLY A 120 -14.86 5.84 9.73
N ILE A 121 -13.98 5.41 8.82
CA ILE A 121 -13.95 5.87 7.42
C ILE A 121 -14.63 4.82 6.55
N PRO A 122 -15.74 5.15 5.87
CA PRO A 122 -16.38 4.23 4.91
C PRO A 122 -15.41 3.80 3.81
N SER A 123 -15.42 2.52 3.48
CA SER A 123 -14.50 1.92 2.52
C SER A 123 -15.21 0.99 1.53
N PRO A 124 -14.57 0.69 0.38
CA PRO A 124 -15.03 -0.35 -0.53
C PRO A 124 -14.99 -1.73 0.15
N THR A 125 -15.56 -2.77 -0.47
CA THR A 125 -15.56 -4.13 0.09
C THR A 125 -14.25 -4.90 -0.13
N GLY A 126 -13.33 -4.34 -0.92
CA GLY A 126 -12.08 -4.94 -1.36
C GLY A 126 -11.13 -3.88 -1.92
N PHE A 127 -9.92 -4.30 -2.31
CA PHE A 127 -9.11 -3.47 -3.21
C PHE A 127 -9.90 -3.22 -4.50
N THR A 128 -10.03 -1.96 -4.91
CA THR A 128 -10.68 -1.62 -6.17
C THR A 128 -9.83 -2.05 -7.36
N CYS A 129 -8.51 -2.11 -7.19
CA CYS A 129 -7.62 -2.83 -8.07
C CYS A 129 -6.58 -3.60 -7.24
N ALA A 130 -6.61 -4.93 -7.36
CA ALA A 130 -5.68 -5.82 -6.67
C ALA A 130 -4.59 -6.31 -7.63
N TYR A 131 -3.36 -6.31 -7.16
CA TYR A 131 -2.17 -6.73 -7.90
C TYR A 131 -1.50 -7.89 -7.17
N THR A 132 -1.26 -8.97 -7.91
CA THR A 132 -0.41 -10.07 -7.45
C THR A 132 0.97 -9.88 -8.08
N ILE A 133 2.00 -9.73 -7.25
CA ILE A 133 3.38 -9.54 -7.73
C ILE A 133 4.20 -10.78 -7.40
N ARG A 134 5.05 -11.21 -8.34
CA ARG A 134 6.00 -12.33 -8.16
C ARG A 134 7.39 -11.93 -8.63
N LEU A 135 8.41 -12.46 -7.97
CA LEU A 135 9.79 -12.34 -8.42
C LEU A 135 10.08 -13.50 -9.39
N CYS A 136 10.63 -13.19 -10.56
CA CYS A 136 11.20 -14.23 -11.42
C CYS A 136 12.55 -14.66 -10.85
N GLU A 137 12.68 -15.92 -10.48
CA GLU A 137 13.93 -16.46 -9.91
C GLU A 137 15.02 -16.65 -10.99
N THR A 138 14.64 -16.71 -12.27
CA THR A 138 15.58 -16.82 -13.40
C THR A 138 16.26 -15.48 -13.73
N CYS A 139 15.48 -14.40 -13.85
CA CYS A 139 15.99 -13.11 -14.34
C CYS A 139 15.91 -11.96 -13.32
N GLY A 140 15.38 -12.20 -12.12
CA GLY A 140 15.26 -11.20 -11.05
C GLY A 140 14.18 -10.13 -11.24
N THR A 141 13.40 -10.20 -12.33
CA THR A 141 12.36 -9.20 -12.61
C THR A 141 11.11 -9.43 -11.74
N LYS A 142 10.55 -8.35 -11.18
CA LYS A 142 9.22 -8.38 -10.53
C LYS A 142 8.14 -8.31 -11.61
N ASN A 143 7.18 -9.22 -11.56
CA ASN A 143 6.10 -9.36 -12.53
C ASN A 143 4.75 -9.17 -11.85
N ILE A 144 3.86 -8.41 -12.49
CA ILE A 144 2.45 -8.36 -12.13
C ILE A 144 1.75 -9.52 -12.84
N ILE A 145 1.12 -10.40 -12.07
CA ILE A 145 0.32 -11.50 -12.59
C ILE A 145 -1.00 -10.94 -13.13
N LYS A 146 -1.30 -11.25 -14.39
CA LYS A 146 -2.54 -10.90 -15.07
C LYS A 146 -3.31 -12.18 -15.39
N ASP A 147 -4.61 -12.17 -15.16
CA ASP A 147 -5.52 -13.27 -15.52
C ASP A 147 -5.08 -14.66 -15.00
N GLY A 148 -4.35 -14.69 -13.88
CA GLY A 148 -3.83 -15.93 -13.28
C GLY A 148 -2.67 -16.58 -14.04
N VAL A 149 -2.04 -15.88 -15.00
CA VAL A 149 -0.91 -16.38 -15.78
C VAL A 149 0.40 -16.14 -15.05
N TYR A 150 0.99 -17.21 -14.52
CA TYR A 150 2.26 -17.19 -13.78
C TYR A 150 3.46 -17.42 -14.71
N GLU A 151 3.69 -16.46 -15.60
CA GLU A 151 4.80 -16.46 -16.55
C GLU A 151 5.54 -15.13 -16.51
N CYS A 152 6.88 -15.18 -16.59
CA CYS A 152 7.71 -14.00 -16.61
C CYS A 152 7.58 -13.28 -17.96
N GLY A 153 7.12 -12.02 -17.96
CA GLY A 153 7.00 -11.23 -19.18
C GLY A 153 8.32 -10.82 -19.84
N VAL A 154 9.47 -11.23 -19.28
CA VAL A 154 10.81 -10.93 -19.80
C VAL A 154 11.52 -12.15 -20.36
N CYS A 155 11.50 -13.28 -19.64
CA CYS A 155 12.24 -14.48 -20.01
C CYS A 155 11.35 -15.73 -20.14
N GLU A 156 10.03 -15.58 -20.07
CA GLU A 156 9.03 -16.64 -20.26
C GLU A 156 9.15 -17.81 -19.27
N SER A 157 9.99 -17.67 -18.24
CA SER A 157 10.09 -18.65 -17.16
C SER A 157 8.80 -18.68 -16.33
N VAL A 158 8.41 -19.88 -15.91
CA VAL A 158 7.31 -20.08 -14.97
C VAL A 158 7.61 -19.34 -13.66
N LEU A 159 6.61 -18.60 -13.15
CA LEU A 159 6.69 -17.88 -11.89
C LEU A 159 6.08 -18.70 -10.75
N SER A 160 6.55 -18.45 -9.52
CA SER A 160 5.98 -19.07 -8.32
C SER A 160 4.51 -18.67 -8.13
N ALA A 161 3.65 -19.67 -7.86
CA ALA A 161 2.28 -19.43 -7.42
C ALA A 161 2.24 -18.77 -6.02
N GLU A 162 3.19 -19.13 -5.16
CA GLU A 162 3.36 -18.57 -3.83
C GLU A 162 4.15 -17.25 -3.87
N TRP A 163 3.86 -16.35 -2.94
CA TRP A 163 4.67 -15.14 -2.77
C TRP A 163 6.12 -15.46 -2.42
N ASN A 164 7.04 -14.92 -3.22
CA ASN A 164 8.48 -15.26 -3.19
C ASN A 164 9.39 -14.03 -3.17
N LEU A 165 8.93 -12.91 -2.62
CA LEU A 165 9.69 -11.66 -2.64
C LEU A 165 10.51 -11.38 -1.36
N ASP A 166 10.39 -12.18 -0.29
CA ASP A 166 11.30 -12.05 0.87
C ASP A 166 12.62 -12.80 0.60
N PRO A 167 13.75 -12.09 0.54
CA PRO A 167 15.06 -12.71 0.33
C PRO A 167 15.54 -13.57 1.50
N SER A 168 14.84 -13.63 2.64
CA SER A 168 15.19 -14.52 3.76
C SER A 168 14.86 -16.00 3.51
N ARG A 169 14.73 -16.43 2.26
CA ARG A 169 14.48 -17.81 1.82
C ARG A 169 15.74 -18.53 1.29
N THR A 170 16.92 -17.95 1.49
CA THR A 170 18.20 -18.67 1.42
C THR A 170 18.64 -19.14 2.79
#